data_AF-A0A6L8VG55-F1
#
_entry.id   AF-A0A6L8VG55-F1
#
_cell.length_a   1.000
_cell.length_b   1.000
_cell.length_c   1.000
_cell.angle_alpha   90.00
_cell.angle_beta   90.00
_cell.angle_gamma   90.00
#
_symmetry.space_group_name_H-M   'P 1'
#
loop_
_entity.id
_entity.type
_entity.pdbx_description
1 polymer ?
#
loop_
_entity_poly.entity_id
_entity_poly.type
_entity_poly.pdbx_seq_one_letter_code
_entity_poly.pdbx_strand_id
1 'polypeptide(L)'
;MSAAPSPAPSPAALALREALGRYATGVTIVTTQGPQGPVGITANSFTSLSLDPPLVLWCPARSSSRFAAFSGAAHYAIHVLGSDQLELCRRFARSGADFDGVPLDATPEGQPLLPGCLARFDCRAHAVHEGGDHAILVGEVLRAVTTTGDPLLFWGGRYGDFLHHR
;
A
#
# COMPACT_ATOMS: atom_id res chain seq x y z
N MET A 1 8.33 2.91 -26.94
CA MET A 1 7.04 3.31 -27.56
C MET A 1 6.28 4.09 -26.50
N SER A 2 6.08 5.40 -26.69
CA SER A 2 5.38 6.23 -25.69
C SER A 2 3.90 5.87 -25.72
N ALA A 3 3.35 5.41 -24.59
CA ALA A 3 1.92 5.16 -24.46
C ALA A 3 1.19 6.50 -24.66
N ALA A 4 0.16 6.51 -25.51
CA ALA A 4 -0.69 7.68 -25.69
C ALA A 4 -1.25 8.12 -24.32
N PRO A 5 -1.37 9.43 -24.04
CA PRO A 5 -1.93 9.91 -22.79
C PRO A 5 -3.34 9.34 -22.62
N SER A 6 -3.62 8.79 -21.43
CA SER A 6 -4.98 8.32 -21.12
C SER A 6 -5.96 9.49 -21.19
N PRO A 7 -7.18 9.28 -21.70
CA PRO A 7 -8.18 10.34 -21.80
C PRO A 7 -8.44 10.95 -20.42
N ALA A 8 -8.72 12.25 -20.40
CA ALA A 8 -9.08 12.95 -19.17
C ALA A 8 -10.31 12.27 -18.52
N PRO A 9 -10.36 12.19 -17.17
CA PRO A 9 -11.47 11.56 -16.47
C PRO A 9 -12.77 12.31 -16.76
N SER A 10 -13.87 11.56 -16.94
CA SER A 10 -15.20 12.14 -17.13
C SER A 10 -15.66 12.90 -15.88
N PRO A 11 -16.61 13.85 -16.01
CA PRO A 11 -17.21 14.51 -14.85
C PRO A 11 -17.77 13.52 -13.81
N ALA A 12 -18.38 12.42 -14.25
CA ALA A 12 -18.86 11.36 -13.37
C ALA A 12 -17.72 10.65 -12.62
N ALA A 13 -16.59 10.38 -13.29
CA ALA A 13 -15.42 9.79 -12.64
C ALA A 13 -14.78 10.73 -11.60
N LEU A 14 -14.79 12.04 -11.86
CA LEU A 14 -14.35 13.04 -10.89
C LEU A 14 -15.27 13.10 -9.66
N ALA A 15 -16.59 13.11 -9.88
CA ALA A 15 -17.57 13.08 -8.79
C ALA A 15 -17.46 11.80 -7.95
N LEU A 16 -17.26 10.64 -8.59
CA LEU A 16 -17.02 9.38 -7.89
C LEU A 16 -15.73 9.43 -7.06
N ARG A 17 -14.64 9.96 -7.62
CA ARG A 17 -13.36 10.11 -6.89
C ARG A 17 -13.53 11.01 -5.67
N GLU A 18 -14.29 12.10 -5.80
CA GLU A 18 -14.57 12.99 -4.67
C GLU A 18 -15.37 12.25 -3.58
N ALA A 19 -16.42 11.52 -3.96
CA ALA A 19 -17.24 10.76 -3.03
C ALA A 19 -16.41 9.68 -2.30
N LEU A 20 -15.57 8.92 -3.01
CA LEU A 20 -14.65 7.95 -2.43
C LEU A 20 -13.67 8.59 -1.45
N GLY A 21 -13.19 9.80 -1.75
CA GLY A 21 -12.30 10.56 -0.89
C GLY A 21 -12.92 10.99 0.45
N ARG A 22 -14.24 10.85 0.64
CA ARG A 22 -14.90 11.13 1.93
C ARG A 22 -14.72 10.02 2.96
N TYR A 23 -14.34 8.82 2.52
CA TYR A 23 -13.95 7.73 3.41
C TYR A 23 -12.48 7.91 3.83
N ALA A 24 -12.27 8.31 5.09
CA ALA A 24 -10.93 8.47 5.64
C ALA A 24 -10.25 7.10 5.80
N THR A 25 -8.96 7.05 5.52
CA THR A 25 -8.16 5.82 5.56
C THR A 25 -6.82 6.09 6.24
N GLY A 26 -6.24 5.06 6.85
CA GLY A 26 -4.80 5.08 7.11
C GLY A 26 -4.02 4.94 5.80
N VAL A 27 -2.73 5.18 5.85
CA VAL A 27 -1.83 4.99 4.70
C VAL A 27 -0.92 3.80 4.94
N THR A 28 -0.72 3.00 3.89
CA THR A 28 0.23 1.89 3.90
C THR A 28 1.28 2.02 2.82
N ILE A 29 2.42 1.38 3.01
CA ILE A 29 3.35 1.03 1.92
C ILE A 29 3.45 -0.49 1.85
N VAL A 30 3.15 -1.04 0.68
CA VAL A 30 3.32 -2.47 0.40
C VAL A 30 4.63 -2.68 -0.32
N THR A 31 5.48 -3.57 0.18
CA THR A 31 6.81 -3.88 -0.39
C THR A 31 6.90 -5.33 -0.84
N THR A 32 7.68 -5.56 -1.89
CA THR A 32 8.08 -6.90 -2.33
C THR A 32 9.43 -6.83 -3.04
N GLN A 33 10.03 -7.98 -3.33
CA GLN A 33 11.20 -8.06 -4.21
C GLN A 33 10.77 -8.07 -5.67
N GLY A 34 11.21 -7.06 -6.43
CA GLY A 34 11.04 -7.00 -7.87
C GLY A 34 12.26 -7.56 -8.63
N PRO A 35 12.16 -7.72 -9.96
CA PRO A 35 13.25 -8.27 -10.79
C PRO A 35 14.54 -7.45 -10.77
N GLN A 36 14.45 -6.15 -10.46
CA GLN A 36 15.58 -5.20 -10.43
C GLN A 36 15.97 -4.80 -9.01
N GLY A 37 15.37 -5.41 -7.99
CA GLY A 37 15.55 -5.06 -6.59
C GLY A 37 14.23 -4.74 -5.88
N PRO A 38 14.29 -4.20 -4.65
CA PRO A 38 13.13 -3.95 -3.83
C PRO A 38 12.20 -2.92 -4.49
N VAL A 39 10.88 -3.15 -4.37
CA VAL A 39 9.86 -2.23 -4.87
C VAL A 39 8.76 -2.03 -3.84
N GLY A 40 8.16 -0.83 -3.84
CA GLY A 40 7.10 -0.42 -2.93
C GLY A 40 5.98 0.35 -3.61
N ILE A 41 4.76 0.25 -3.07
CA ILE A 41 3.59 1.02 -3.48
C ILE A 41 2.93 1.61 -2.23
N THR A 42 2.83 2.94 -2.19
CA THR A 42 1.92 3.62 -1.27
C THR A 42 0.48 3.31 -1.65
N ALA A 43 -0.30 2.80 -0.70
CA ALA A 43 -1.69 2.43 -0.90
C ALA A 43 -2.53 2.81 0.32
N ASN A 44 -3.76 3.26 0.08
CA ASN A 44 -4.77 3.49 1.11
C ASN A 44 -6.01 2.62 0.90
N SER A 45 -5.92 1.61 0.03
CA SER A 45 -6.96 0.61 -0.24
C SER A 45 -6.84 -0.65 0.65
N PHE A 46 -5.94 -0.63 1.64
CA PHE A 46 -5.76 -1.72 2.59
C PHE A 46 -7.03 -1.96 3.42
N THR A 47 -7.37 -3.22 3.68
CA THR A 47 -8.50 -3.62 4.53
C THR A 47 -8.26 -5.01 5.14
N SER A 48 -8.63 -5.19 6.41
CA SER A 48 -8.70 -6.51 7.04
C SER A 48 -9.84 -7.33 6.44
N LEU A 49 -9.61 -8.61 6.13
CA LEU A 49 -10.60 -9.47 5.49
C LEU A 49 -11.11 -10.59 6.40
N SER A 50 -10.22 -11.31 7.08
CA SER A 50 -10.57 -12.47 7.91
C SER A 50 -9.60 -12.63 9.07
N LEU A 51 -10.07 -13.18 10.19
CA LEU A 51 -9.24 -13.55 11.33
C LEU A 51 -8.76 -15.01 11.29
N ASP A 52 -9.61 -15.92 10.80
CA ASP A 52 -9.25 -17.34 10.64
C ASP A 52 -9.85 -17.90 9.32
N PRO A 53 -9.02 -18.17 8.29
CA PRO A 53 -7.59 -17.88 8.23
C PRO A 53 -7.31 -16.36 8.28
N PRO A 54 -6.13 -15.92 8.73
CA PRO A 54 -5.82 -14.51 8.88
C PRO A 54 -5.56 -13.86 7.51
N LEU A 55 -6.53 -13.14 6.98
CA LEU A 55 -6.47 -12.54 5.64
C LEU A 55 -6.59 -11.01 5.68
N VAL A 56 -5.84 -10.36 4.81
CA VAL A 56 -5.92 -8.93 4.49
C VAL A 56 -6.00 -8.75 2.98
N LEU A 57 -6.47 -7.58 2.52
CA LEU A 57 -6.46 -7.23 1.11
C LEU A 57 -6.00 -5.80 0.86
N TRP A 58 -5.59 -5.54 -0.38
CA TRP A 58 -5.34 -4.21 -0.92
C TRP A 58 -5.50 -4.23 -2.44
N CYS A 59 -5.64 -3.04 -3.02
CA CYS A 59 -5.96 -2.90 -4.44
C CYS A 59 -4.92 -2.03 -5.16
N PRO A 60 -3.88 -2.61 -5.80
CA PRO A 60 -2.99 -1.87 -6.69
C PRO A 60 -3.62 -1.64 -8.08
N ALA A 61 -3.36 -0.46 -8.65
CA ALA A 61 -3.78 -0.14 -10.02
C ALA A 61 -3.03 -1.02 -11.03
N ARG A 62 -3.75 -1.56 -12.01
CA ARG A 62 -3.17 -2.37 -13.10
C ARG A 62 -2.24 -1.55 -14.00
N SER A 63 -2.47 -0.24 -14.08
CA SER A 63 -1.64 0.70 -14.82
C SER A 63 -0.31 1.03 -14.14
N SER A 64 -0.12 0.64 -12.88
CA SER A 64 1.13 0.85 -12.18
C SER A 64 2.26 0.06 -12.85
N SER A 65 3.38 0.70 -13.13
CA SER A 65 4.60 0.02 -13.60
C SER A 65 5.11 -1.07 -12.66
N ARG A 66 4.68 -1.02 -11.39
CA ARG A 66 5.05 -1.95 -10.32
C ARG A 66 4.05 -3.09 -10.17
N PHE A 67 2.90 -3.05 -10.86
CA PHE A 67 1.82 -4.02 -10.71
C PHE A 67 2.30 -5.47 -10.86
N ALA A 68 3.08 -5.75 -11.91
CA ALA A 68 3.58 -7.09 -12.20
C ALA A 68 4.45 -7.67 -11.08
N ALA A 69 5.19 -6.82 -10.36
CA ALA A 69 6.02 -7.26 -9.23
C ALA A 69 5.16 -7.76 -8.06
N PHE A 70 3.96 -7.20 -7.86
CA PHE A 70 3.06 -7.61 -6.77
C PHE A 70 2.09 -8.71 -7.19
N SER A 71 1.52 -8.64 -8.40
CA SER A 71 0.53 -9.63 -8.86
C SER A 71 1.14 -11.03 -9.04
N GLY A 72 2.46 -11.12 -9.27
CA GLY A 72 3.20 -12.39 -9.37
C GLY A 72 4.03 -12.73 -8.13
N ALA A 73 4.02 -11.91 -7.08
CA ALA A 73 4.83 -12.16 -5.89
C ALA A 73 4.27 -13.32 -5.07
N ALA A 74 5.15 -14.19 -4.58
CA ALA A 74 4.79 -15.20 -3.58
C ALA A 74 4.57 -14.59 -2.19
N HIS A 75 5.30 -13.52 -1.86
CA HIS A 75 5.24 -12.83 -0.57
C HIS A 75 5.35 -11.31 -0.74
N TYR A 76 4.77 -10.57 0.19
CA TYR A 76 4.89 -9.12 0.30
C TYR A 76 4.67 -8.69 1.75
N ALA A 77 5.16 -7.50 2.11
CA ALA A 77 4.94 -6.92 3.43
C ALA A 77 4.12 -5.63 3.33
N ILE A 78 3.09 -5.49 4.17
CA ILE A 78 2.24 -4.29 4.26
C ILE A 78 2.64 -3.52 5.51
N HIS A 79 3.03 -2.26 5.35
CA HIS A 79 3.47 -1.38 6.44
C HIS A 79 2.45 -0.27 6.65
N VAL A 80 1.81 -0.20 7.83
CA VAL A 80 0.89 0.88 8.20
C VAL A 80 1.67 2.05 8.78
N LEU A 81 1.51 3.23 8.18
CA LEU A 81 2.35 4.38 8.48
C LEU A 81 1.88 5.20 9.68
N GLY A 82 2.85 5.67 10.47
CA GLY A 82 2.66 6.69 11.50
C GLY A 82 2.64 8.12 10.94
N SER A 83 2.09 9.06 11.70
CA SER A 83 1.95 10.48 11.31
C SER A 83 3.29 11.15 10.99
N ASP A 84 4.38 10.68 11.60
CA ASP A 84 5.75 11.11 11.38
C ASP A 84 6.36 10.61 10.04
N GLN A 85 5.69 9.70 9.33
CA GLN A 85 6.19 9.05 8.11
C GLN A 85 5.64 9.67 6.80
N LEU A 86 5.17 10.92 6.84
CA LEU A 86 4.64 11.62 5.66
C LEU A 86 5.67 11.72 4.50
N GLU A 87 6.94 11.98 4.79
CA GLU A 87 7.95 12.07 3.73
C GLU A 87 8.24 10.70 3.10
N LEU A 88 8.27 9.64 3.91
CA LEU A 88 8.39 8.26 3.42
C LEU A 88 7.20 7.90 2.51
N CYS A 89 5.98 8.25 2.94
CA CYS A 89 4.76 8.08 2.14
C CYS A 89 4.87 8.76 0.76
N ARG A 90 5.28 10.04 0.74
CA ARG A 90 5.42 10.83 -0.49
C ARG A 90 6.51 10.26 -1.39
N ARG A 91 7.60 9.77 -0.80
CA ARG A 91 8.70 9.12 -1.53
C ARG A 91 8.20 7.94 -2.34
N PHE A 92 7.53 6.98 -1.70
CA PHE A 92 7.00 5.78 -2.37
C PHE A 92 5.80 6.04 -3.30
N ALA A 93 5.07 7.15 -3.09
CA ALA A 93 4.06 7.62 -4.02
C ALA A 93 4.68 8.17 -5.32
N ARG A 94 5.82 8.88 -5.23
CA ARG A 94 6.57 9.42 -6.39
C ARG A 94 7.35 8.33 -7.12
N SER A 95 8.14 7.55 -6.39
CA SER A 95 9.00 6.49 -6.92
C SER A 95 8.95 5.28 -6.00
N GLY A 96 8.47 4.15 -6.52
CA GLY A 96 8.40 2.92 -5.74
C GLY A 96 9.71 2.14 -5.63
N ALA A 97 10.79 2.59 -6.27
CA ALA A 97 12.11 1.96 -6.16
C ALA A 97 13.07 2.76 -5.25
N ASP A 98 12.58 3.83 -4.64
CA ASP A 98 13.41 4.79 -3.92
C ASP A 98 13.60 4.36 -2.46
N PHE A 99 14.48 3.38 -2.27
CA PHE A 99 14.87 2.85 -0.95
C PHE A 99 16.18 3.45 -0.41
N ASP A 100 16.81 4.38 -1.13
CA ASP A 100 18.13 4.92 -0.74
C ASP A 100 18.10 5.51 0.68
N GLY A 101 19.06 5.14 1.53
CA GLY A 101 19.12 5.61 2.92
C GLY A 101 18.02 5.05 3.84
N VAL A 102 17.19 4.10 3.38
CA VAL A 102 16.35 3.27 4.27
C VAL A 102 17.21 2.10 4.77
N PRO A 103 17.35 1.87 6.09
CA PRO A 103 18.02 0.68 6.59
C PRO A 103 17.15 -0.54 6.24
N LEU A 104 17.57 -1.23 5.18
CA LEU A 104 16.83 -2.30 4.54
C LEU A 104 17.14 -3.64 5.21
N ASP A 105 16.41 -3.93 6.27
CA ASP A 105 16.25 -5.31 6.72
C ASP A 105 15.26 -6.05 5.82
N ALA A 106 15.16 -7.37 6.00
CA ALA A 106 14.23 -8.20 5.25
C ALA A 106 13.41 -9.11 6.18
N THR A 107 12.19 -9.46 5.77
CA THR A 107 11.45 -10.56 6.38
C THR A 107 12.23 -11.89 6.18
N PRO A 108 11.91 -12.95 6.94
CA PRO A 108 12.40 -14.30 6.66
C PRO A 108 12.17 -14.78 5.21
N GLU A 109 11.12 -14.30 4.55
CA GLU A 109 10.80 -14.56 3.14
C GLU A 109 11.48 -13.59 2.16
N GLY A 110 12.41 -12.76 2.66
CA GLY A 110 13.22 -11.84 1.88
C GLY A 110 12.54 -10.53 1.49
N GLN A 111 11.39 -10.19 2.07
CA GLN A 111 10.65 -8.98 1.67
C GLN A 111 11.22 -7.73 2.34
N PRO A 112 11.37 -6.59 1.63
CA PRO A 112 11.98 -5.38 2.17
C PRO A 112 11.19 -4.83 3.36
N LEU A 113 11.89 -4.48 4.45
CA LEU A 113 11.27 -3.92 5.65
C LEU A 113 11.43 -2.40 5.71
N LEU A 114 10.36 -1.71 6.09
CA LEU A 114 10.37 -0.30 6.44
C LEU A 114 10.34 -0.14 7.96
N PRO A 115 11.34 0.53 8.58
CA PRO A 115 11.39 0.71 10.02
C PRO A 115 10.34 1.70 10.51
N GLY A 116 9.99 1.62 11.80
CA GLY A 116 9.19 2.64 12.51
C GLY A 116 7.70 2.68 12.15
N CYS A 117 7.18 1.73 11.38
CA CYS A 117 5.76 1.69 11.03
C CYS A 117 4.90 1.24 12.22
N LEU A 118 3.64 1.73 12.29
CA LEU A 118 2.70 1.42 13.37
C LEU A 118 2.29 -0.04 13.40
N ALA A 119 2.16 -0.64 12.23
CA ALA A 119 1.95 -2.07 12.09
C ALA A 119 2.64 -2.57 10.84
N ARG A 120 3.00 -3.85 10.85
CA ARG A 120 3.46 -4.56 9.66
C ARG A 120 2.81 -5.93 9.60
N PHE A 121 2.39 -6.31 8.40
CA PHE A 121 1.87 -7.64 8.08
C PHE A 121 2.77 -8.28 7.03
N ASP A 122 3.38 -9.40 7.39
CA ASP A 122 4.18 -10.21 6.47
C ASP A 122 3.24 -11.24 5.84
N CYS A 123 3.03 -11.14 4.53
CA CYS A 123 1.96 -11.86 3.83
C CYS A 123 2.52 -12.86 2.83
N ARG A 124 1.89 -14.04 2.76
CA ARG A 124 1.92 -14.93 1.61
C ARG A 124 0.77 -14.56 0.67
N ALA A 125 1.04 -14.50 -0.63
CA ALA A 125 -0.02 -14.28 -1.61
C ALA A 125 -1.05 -15.42 -1.53
N HIS A 126 -2.32 -15.05 -1.39
CA HIS A 126 -3.42 -15.99 -1.20
C HIS A 126 -4.31 -16.05 -2.45
N ALA A 127 -4.72 -14.90 -2.97
CA ALA A 127 -5.52 -14.81 -4.19
C ALA A 127 -5.34 -13.46 -4.90
N VAL A 128 -5.64 -13.45 -6.20
CA VAL A 128 -5.73 -12.23 -7.02
C VAL A 128 -7.07 -12.25 -7.74
N HIS A 129 -7.86 -11.19 -7.58
CA HIS A 129 -9.16 -11.05 -8.25
C HIS A 129 -9.21 -9.81 -9.15
N GLU A 130 -10.07 -9.87 -10.15
CA GLU A 130 -10.37 -8.73 -11.01
C GLU A 130 -11.13 -7.64 -10.23
N GLY A 131 -10.71 -6.38 -10.40
CA GLY A 131 -11.29 -5.21 -9.73
C GLY A 131 -11.48 -4.02 -10.67
N GLY A 132 -11.72 -4.27 -11.96
CA GLY A 132 -11.78 -3.23 -12.98
C GLY A 132 -10.39 -2.72 -13.38
N ASP A 133 -10.12 -1.43 -13.17
CA ASP A 133 -8.80 -0.83 -13.43
C ASP A 133 -7.75 -1.15 -12.33
N HIS A 134 -8.18 -1.84 -11.27
CA HIS A 134 -7.34 -2.40 -10.21
C HIS A 134 -7.45 -3.93 -10.19
N ALA A 135 -6.54 -4.57 -9.45
CA ALA A 135 -6.74 -5.94 -8.99
C ALA A 135 -6.90 -5.95 -7.48
N ILE A 136 -7.62 -6.94 -6.93
CA ILE A 136 -7.73 -7.17 -5.50
C ILE A 136 -6.72 -8.25 -5.14
N LEU A 137 -5.67 -7.88 -4.40
CA LEU A 137 -4.67 -8.82 -3.89
C LEU A 137 -5.05 -9.20 -2.47
N VAL A 138 -5.27 -10.49 -2.24
CA VAL A 138 -5.52 -11.08 -0.93
C VAL A 138 -4.23 -11.71 -0.41
N GLY A 139 -3.89 -11.41 0.83
CA GLY A 139 -2.70 -11.91 1.51
C GLY A 139 -3.08 -12.66 2.77
N GLU A 140 -2.48 -13.83 2.94
CA GLU A 140 -2.53 -14.57 4.20
C GLU A 140 -1.40 -14.10 5.09
N VAL A 141 -1.76 -13.60 6.27
CA VAL A 141 -0.81 -13.01 7.23
C VAL A 141 -0.05 -14.14 7.92
N LEU A 142 1.25 -14.20 7.66
CA LEU A 142 2.17 -15.14 8.33
C LEU A 142 2.58 -14.59 9.70
N ARG A 143 2.86 -13.29 9.77
CA ARG A 143 3.29 -12.58 10.98
C ARG A 143 2.74 -11.15 10.98
N ALA A 144 2.40 -10.65 12.17
CA ALA A 144 2.03 -9.27 12.40
C ALA A 144 2.87 -8.68 13.54
N VAL A 145 3.33 -7.44 13.39
CA VAL A 145 3.99 -6.67 14.45
C VAL A 145 3.32 -5.31 14.59
N THR A 146 3.34 -4.74 15.79
CA THR A 146 2.75 -3.44 16.09
C THR A 146 3.71 -2.59 16.91
N THR A 147 3.56 -1.27 16.78
CA THR A 147 4.23 -0.25 17.59
C THR A 147 3.20 0.80 18.03
N THR A 148 3.61 1.76 18.84
CA THR A 148 2.76 2.85 19.35
C THR A 148 2.96 4.13 18.57
N GLY A 149 1.90 4.92 18.41
CA GLY A 149 1.95 6.23 17.76
C GLY A 149 0.61 6.56 17.08
N ASP A 150 0.53 7.76 16.51
CA ASP A 150 -0.66 8.20 15.78
C ASP A 150 -0.56 7.86 14.30
N PRO A 151 -1.66 7.47 13.63
CA PRO A 151 -1.64 7.08 12.23
C PRO A 151 -1.51 8.27 11.29
N LEU A 152 -0.79 8.08 10.18
CA LEU A 152 -0.91 8.96 9.03
C LEU A 152 -2.26 8.70 8.35
N LEU A 153 -3.09 9.73 8.26
CA LEU A 153 -4.40 9.66 7.63
C LEU A 153 -4.38 10.26 6.22
N PHE A 154 -5.23 9.72 5.36
CA PHE A 154 -5.54 10.27 4.06
C PHE A 154 -7.05 10.45 3.88
N TRP A 155 -7.45 11.67 3.55
CA TRP A 155 -8.85 12.06 3.37
C TRP A 155 -8.97 13.21 2.36
N GLY A 156 -9.90 13.10 1.42
CA GLY A 156 -10.19 14.18 0.45
C GLY A 156 -8.98 14.61 -0.40
N GLY A 157 -8.03 13.71 -0.67
CA GLY A 157 -6.80 14.05 -1.40
C GLY A 157 -5.72 14.73 -0.55
N ARG A 158 -5.88 14.77 0.77
CA ARG A 158 -4.98 15.42 1.71
C ARG A 158 -4.51 14.44 2.78
N TYR A 159 -3.29 14.69 3.27
CA TYR A 159 -2.77 14.03 4.46
C TYR A 159 -3.22 14.78 5.71
N GLY A 160 -3.40 14.05 6.80
CA GLY A 160 -3.72 14.62 8.11
C GLY A 160 -3.36 13.69 9.25
N ASP A 161 -3.61 14.16 10.46
CA ASP A 161 -3.32 13.47 11.71
C ASP A 161 -4.61 13.03 12.40
N PHE A 162 -4.51 12.02 13.26
CA PHE A 162 -5.61 11.59 14.10
C PHE A 162 -5.74 12.50 15.32
N LEU A 163 -6.96 12.98 15.59
CA LEU A 163 -7.28 13.72 16.81
C LEU A 163 -7.98 12.78 17.79
N HIS A 164 -7.35 12.55 18.94
CA HIS A 164 -7.96 11.79 20.02
C HIS A 164 -9.11 12.57 20.66
N HIS A 165 -10.29 11.95 20.70
CA HIS A 165 -11.37 12.39 21.57
C HIS A 165 -11.16 11.80 22.97
N ARG A 166 -11.44 12.60 24.00
CA ARG A 166 -11.45 12.15 25.39
C ARG A 166 -12.77 11.47 25.74
#